data_AF-A0A7C3LH17-F1
#
_entry.id   AF-A0A7C3LH17-F1
#
_cell.length_a   1.000
_cell.length_b   1.000
_cell.length_c   1.000
_cell.angle_alpha   90.00
_cell.angle_beta   90.00
_cell.angle_gamma   90.00
#
_symmetry.space_group_name_H-M   'P 1'
#
loop_
_entity.id
_entity.type
_entity.pdbx_description
1 polymer ?
#
loop_
_entity_poly.entity_id
_entity_poly.type
_entity_poly.pdbx_seq_one_letter_code
_entity_poly.pdbx_strand_id
1 'polypeptide(L)'
;MFIVRIGITTAVLCAGAPAGDRRNLDTPGTDTHFVMPAYANLGEWEARKESLRAQILSAAGLLPLPEKTPLNPQVFGKMERQGYTIEKVLLETYPGFWLGGNLYRPRGRQGPFPGVVSPHGHWSYGRLENTHLGSLPARGINLARQGFVVFLYDMVGYNDTTQLPHARIGGDREDLWSINLLGLQLWNSIRAT
;
A
#
# COMPACT_ATOMS: atom_id res chain seq x y z
N MET A 1 -57.85 -23.88 23.95
CA MET A 1 -57.20 -22.93 23.02
C MET A 1 -55.71 -23.26 23.00
N PHE A 2 -55.27 -24.07 22.04
CA PHE A 2 -53.86 -24.51 21.94
C PHE A 2 -53.12 -23.57 20.98
N ILE A 3 -52.11 -22.87 21.49
CA ILE A 3 -51.19 -22.06 20.68
C ILE A 3 -50.04 -22.96 20.28
N VAL A 4 -50.00 -23.35 19.00
CA VAL A 4 -48.86 -24.04 18.40
C VAL A 4 -47.79 -22.99 18.11
N ARG A 5 -46.67 -23.02 18.85
CA ARG A 5 -45.47 -22.26 18.50
C ARG A 5 -44.74 -23.00 17.39
N ILE A 6 -44.85 -22.49 16.16
CA ILE A 6 -44.00 -22.89 15.05
C ILE A 6 -42.64 -22.23 15.27
N GLY A 7 -41.66 -23.01 15.73
CA GLY A 7 -40.26 -22.59 15.74
C GLY A 7 -39.72 -22.61 14.31
N ILE A 8 -39.52 -21.43 13.73
CA ILE A 8 -38.77 -21.31 12.48
C ILE A 8 -37.29 -21.39 12.86
N THR A 9 -36.70 -22.58 12.71
CA THR A 9 -35.24 -22.75 12.77
C THR A 9 -34.68 -22.21 11.46
N THR A 10 -34.24 -20.96 11.45
CA THR A 10 -33.51 -20.42 10.30
C THR A 10 -32.14 -21.09 10.26
N ALA A 11 -32.02 -22.16 9.48
CA ALA A 11 -30.73 -22.72 9.14
C ALA A 11 -30.00 -21.68 8.29
N VAL A 12 -29.01 -21.00 8.87
CA VAL A 12 -28.04 -20.23 8.11
C VAL A 12 -27.24 -21.24 7.30
N LEU A 13 -27.65 -21.46 6.05
CA LEU A 13 -26.82 -22.16 5.07
C LEU A 13 -25.62 -21.25 4.80
N CYS A 14 -24.54 -21.47 5.54
CA CYS A 14 -23.22 -21.06 5.08
C CYS A 14 -22.98 -21.82 3.78
N ALA A 15 -23.30 -21.19 2.64
CA ALA A 15 -23.00 -21.74 1.33
C ALA A 15 -21.47 -21.74 1.18
N GLY A 16 -20.83 -22.79 1.70
CA GLY A 16 -19.43 -23.07 1.43
C GLY A 16 -19.26 -23.19 -0.08
N ALA A 17 -18.11 -22.71 -0.58
CA ALA A 17 -17.75 -22.94 -1.97
C ALA A 17 -17.84 -24.45 -2.27
N PRO A 18 -18.42 -24.86 -3.42
CA PRO A 18 -18.57 -26.28 -3.75
C PRO A 18 -17.22 -27.02 -3.65
N ALA A 19 -17.24 -28.30 -3.30
CA ALA A 19 -16.00 -29.06 -3.13
C ALA A 19 -15.10 -29.07 -4.38
N GLY A 20 -15.69 -28.95 -5.57
CA GLY A 20 -14.99 -28.83 -6.85
C GLY A 20 -14.60 -27.39 -7.27
N ASP A 21 -14.81 -26.40 -6.40
CA ASP A 21 -14.45 -25.01 -6.69
C ASP A 21 -12.93 -24.85 -6.72
N ARG A 22 -12.40 -24.15 -7.72
CA ARG A 22 -10.95 -23.97 -7.88
C ARG A 22 -10.31 -23.32 -6.65
N ARG A 23 -11.04 -22.50 -5.88
CA ARG A 23 -10.56 -21.92 -4.60
C ARG A 23 -10.25 -22.97 -3.53
N ASN A 24 -10.86 -24.15 -3.63
CA ASN A 24 -10.64 -25.29 -2.73
C ASN A 24 -9.63 -26.30 -3.28
N LEU A 25 -9.37 -26.28 -4.60
CA LEU A 25 -8.52 -27.26 -5.28
C LEU A 25 -7.13 -26.73 -5.63
N ASP A 26 -6.99 -25.42 -5.82
CA ASP A 26 -5.77 -24.74 -6.23
C ASP A 26 -5.44 -23.70 -5.17
N THR A 27 -4.81 -24.15 -4.09
CA THR A 27 -4.42 -23.33 -2.93
C THR A 27 -2.90 -23.13 -2.96
N PRO A 28 -2.42 -21.99 -3.48
CA PRO A 28 -0.99 -21.74 -3.55
C PRO A 28 -0.38 -21.70 -2.14
N GLY A 29 0.65 -22.53 -1.92
CA GLY A 29 1.54 -22.48 -0.76
C GLY A 29 2.93 -21.95 -1.10
N THR A 30 3.86 -22.06 -0.14
CA THR A 30 5.26 -21.62 -0.26
C THR A 30 6.04 -22.32 -1.37
N ASP A 31 5.60 -23.53 -1.77
CA ASP A 31 6.25 -24.35 -2.80
C ASP A 31 5.53 -24.29 -4.15
N THR A 32 4.56 -23.38 -4.32
CA THR A 32 3.84 -23.24 -5.59
C THR A 32 4.77 -22.72 -6.68
N HIS A 33 5.04 -23.54 -7.68
CA HIS A 33 5.84 -23.12 -8.82
C HIS A 33 5.01 -22.31 -9.81
N PHE A 34 5.23 -20.99 -9.83
CA PHE A 34 4.60 -20.12 -10.81
C PHE A 34 5.32 -20.22 -12.17
N VAL A 35 4.58 -20.65 -13.20
CA VAL A 35 5.08 -20.65 -14.58
C VAL A 35 4.65 -19.34 -15.24
N MET A 36 5.63 -18.53 -15.64
CA MET A 36 5.37 -17.30 -16.39
C MET A 36 4.71 -17.63 -17.74
N PRO A 37 3.53 -17.07 -18.05
CA PRO A 37 2.93 -17.24 -19.36
C PRO A 37 3.79 -16.57 -20.44
N ALA A 38 3.92 -17.22 -21.59
CA ALA A 38 4.47 -16.60 -22.80
C ALA A 38 3.33 -15.89 -23.55
N TYR A 39 3.62 -14.72 -24.13
CA TYR A 39 2.67 -13.94 -24.92
C TYR A 39 3.18 -13.88 -26.36
N ALA A 40 2.31 -14.13 -27.35
CA ALA A 40 2.73 -14.20 -28.74
C ALA A 40 3.00 -12.81 -29.34
N ASN A 41 2.39 -11.77 -28.78
CA ASN A 41 2.51 -10.38 -29.25
C ASN A 41 2.24 -9.37 -28.13
N LEU A 42 2.50 -8.10 -28.42
CA LEU A 42 2.27 -6.99 -27.48
C LEU A 42 0.81 -6.87 -27.03
N GLY A 43 -0.15 -7.06 -27.95
CA GLY A 43 -1.58 -6.91 -27.65
C GLY A 43 -2.10 -7.92 -26.62
N GLU A 44 -1.66 -9.17 -26.70
CA GLU A 44 -1.97 -10.21 -25.70
C GLU A 44 -1.39 -9.85 -24.31
N TRP A 45 -0.15 -9.36 -24.28
CA TRP A 45 0.48 -8.94 -23.04
C TRP A 45 -0.23 -7.73 -22.43
N GLU A 46 -0.62 -6.73 -23.24
CA GLU A 46 -1.35 -5.55 -22.78
C GLU A 46 -2.73 -5.90 -22.23
N ALA A 47 -3.46 -6.79 -22.89
CA ALA A 47 -4.74 -7.30 -22.39
C ALA A 47 -4.58 -8.01 -21.03
N ARG A 48 -3.53 -8.84 -20.88
CA ARG A 48 -3.25 -9.50 -19.60
C ARG A 48 -2.81 -8.51 -18.52
N LYS A 49 -1.99 -7.52 -18.85
CA LYS A 49 -1.59 -6.43 -17.95
C LYS A 49 -2.81 -5.70 -17.40
N GLU A 50 -3.76 -5.34 -18.25
CA GLU A 50 -4.98 -4.65 -17.82
C GLU A 50 -5.83 -5.54 -16.89
N SER A 51 -6.04 -6.80 -17.27
CA SER A 51 -6.72 -7.79 -16.43
C SER A 51 -6.06 -7.95 -15.04
N LEU A 52 -4.73 -8.01 -14.99
CA LEU A 52 -3.98 -8.11 -13.73
C LEU A 52 -4.12 -6.86 -12.88
N ARG A 53 -4.07 -5.66 -13.48
CA ARG A 53 -4.26 -4.40 -12.75
C ARG A 53 -5.67 -4.32 -12.16
N ALA A 54 -6.69 -4.67 -12.92
CA ALA A 54 -8.08 -4.73 -12.43
C ALA A 54 -8.23 -5.73 -11.28
N GLN A 55 -7.58 -6.90 -11.38
CA GLN A 55 -7.57 -7.91 -10.32
C GLN A 55 -6.91 -7.39 -9.04
N ILE A 56 -5.75 -6.72 -9.15
CA ILE A 56 -5.05 -6.12 -8.01
C ILE A 56 -5.93 -5.06 -7.35
N LEU A 57 -6.53 -4.16 -8.12
CA LEU A 57 -7.41 -3.11 -7.58
C LEU A 57 -8.65 -3.70 -6.92
N SER A 58 -9.27 -4.72 -7.52
CA SER A 58 -10.40 -5.43 -6.92
C SER A 58 -10.03 -6.10 -5.59
N ALA A 59 -8.92 -6.83 -5.55
CA ALA A 59 -8.43 -7.47 -4.33
C ALA A 59 -8.06 -6.46 -3.23
N ALA A 60 -7.58 -5.28 -3.64
CA ALA A 60 -7.24 -4.18 -2.74
C ALA A 60 -8.46 -3.35 -2.32
N GLY A 61 -9.69 -3.64 -2.79
CA GLY A 61 -10.87 -2.83 -2.49
C GLY A 61 -10.87 -1.44 -3.14
N LEU A 62 -10.09 -1.26 -4.21
CA LEU A 62 -9.89 0.00 -4.93
C LEU A 62 -10.52 -0.02 -6.34
N LEU A 63 -11.51 -0.88 -6.57
CA LEU A 63 -12.28 -0.93 -7.81
C LEU A 63 -13.76 -0.64 -7.53
N PRO A 64 -14.32 0.51 -7.95
CA PRO A 64 -13.64 1.60 -8.66
C PRO A 64 -12.63 2.34 -7.77
N LEU A 65 -11.68 3.04 -8.40
CA LEU A 65 -10.72 3.85 -7.67
C LEU A 65 -11.43 4.99 -6.93
N PRO A 66 -11.08 5.27 -5.67
CA PRO A 66 -11.55 6.46 -4.98
C PRO A 66 -11.19 7.74 -5.74
N GLU A 67 -11.94 8.81 -5.52
CA GLU A 67 -11.60 10.11 -6.06
C GLU A 67 -10.25 10.60 -5.49
N LYS A 68 -9.39 11.14 -6.36
CA LYS A 68 -8.14 11.78 -5.94
C LYS A 68 -8.44 13.18 -5.41
N THR A 69 -8.61 13.29 -4.10
CA THR A 69 -8.73 14.57 -3.39
C THR A 69 -7.43 15.39 -3.43
N PRO A 70 -7.45 16.71 -3.15
CA PRO A 70 -6.22 17.47 -2.93
C PRO A 70 -5.35 16.85 -1.82
N LEU A 71 -4.02 16.82 -2.01
CA LEU A 71 -3.08 16.22 -1.05
C LEU A 71 -2.76 17.11 0.16
N ASN A 72 -3.11 18.41 0.11
CA ASN A 72 -2.84 19.39 1.17
C ASN A 72 -1.43 19.25 1.79
N PRO A 73 -0.35 19.22 0.98
CA PRO A 73 0.97 18.82 1.45
C PRO A 73 1.51 19.82 2.48
N GLN A 74 2.00 19.29 3.60
CA GLN A 74 2.70 20.08 4.61
C GLN A 74 4.18 19.68 4.62
N VAL A 75 5.08 20.61 4.32
CA VAL A 75 6.53 20.38 4.28
C VAL A 75 7.21 21.28 5.30
N PHE A 76 7.92 20.69 6.26
CA PHE A 76 8.45 21.44 7.41
C PHE A 76 9.68 20.78 8.04
N GLY A 77 10.34 21.53 8.93
CA GLY A 77 11.50 21.03 9.68
C GLY A 77 12.72 20.75 8.79
N LYS A 78 13.03 21.67 7.88
CA LYS A 78 14.15 21.54 6.95
C LYS A 78 15.49 21.43 7.68
N MET A 79 16.23 20.38 7.37
CA MET A 79 17.61 20.18 7.79
C MET A 79 18.53 20.21 6.57
N GLU A 80 19.54 21.08 6.62
CA GLU A 80 20.58 21.14 5.59
C GLU A 80 21.79 20.31 5.99
N ARG A 81 22.34 19.56 5.03
CA ARG A 81 23.54 18.74 5.19
C ARG A 81 24.43 18.91 3.96
N GLN A 82 25.57 18.23 3.97
CA GLN A 82 26.52 18.30 2.86
C GLN A 82 25.94 17.59 1.62
N GLY A 83 25.55 18.36 0.61
CA GLY A 83 25.05 17.87 -0.68
C GLY A 83 23.58 17.48 -0.71
N TYR A 84 22.83 17.59 0.39
CA TYR A 84 21.39 17.31 0.42
C TYR A 84 20.64 18.08 1.52
N THR A 85 19.31 18.09 1.45
CA THR A 85 18.40 18.50 2.54
C THR A 85 17.44 17.38 2.90
N ILE A 86 16.92 17.40 4.13
CA ILE A 86 15.82 16.52 4.59
C ILE A 86 14.71 17.39 5.17
N GLU A 87 13.47 17.12 4.79
CA GLU A 87 12.27 17.74 5.35
C GLU A 87 11.24 16.69 5.73
N LYS A 88 10.43 16.98 6.74
CA LYS A 88 9.25 16.19 7.08
C LYS A 88 8.13 16.57 6.12
N VAL A 89 7.37 15.58 5.68
CA VAL A 89 6.22 15.77 4.80
C VAL A 89 5.02 15.04 5.36
N LEU A 90 3.86 15.71 5.35
CA LEU A 90 2.55 15.10 5.53
C LEU A 90 1.75 15.28 4.24
N LEU A 91 1.15 14.20 3.73
CA LEU A 91 0.23 14.22 2.59
C LEU A 91 -1.14 13.69 3.02
N GLU A 92 -2.21 14.43 2.79
CA GLU A 92 -3.57 13.96 3.01
C GLU A 92 -3.98 13.04 1.84
N THR A 93 -3.75 11.73 1.99
CA THR A 93 -4.00 10.75 0.92
C THR A 93 -5.47 10.34 0.85
N TYR A 94 -6.20 10.48 1.95
CA TYR A 94 -7.66 10.32 2.04
C TYR A 94 -8.19 11.42 2.96
N PRO A 95 -9.43 11.93 2.82
CA PRO A 95 -9.97 12.93 3.74
C PRO A 95 -9.77 12.56 5.21
N GLY A 96 -8.99 13.37 5.94
CA GLY A 96 -8.61 13.15 7.33
C GLY A 96 -7.50 12.13 7.58
N PHE A 97 -6.94 11.49 6.54
CA PHE A 97 -5.86 10.51 6.64
C PHE A 97 -4.56 11.05 6.05
N TRP A 98 -3.52 11.10 6.87
CA TRP A 98 -2.23 11.72 6.59
C TRP A 98 -1.13 10.67 6.49
N LEU A 99 -0.43 10.69 5.36
CA LEU A 99 0.77 9.94 5.10
C LEU A 99 2.00 10.76 5.51
N GLY A 100 2.70 10.28 6.53
CA GLY A 100 3.96 10.85 7.00
C GLY A 100 5.17 10.33 6.23
N GLY A 101 6.19 11.18 6.12
CA GLY A 101 7.46 10.78 5.50
C GLY A 101 8.56 11.83 5.57
N ASN A 102 9.69 11.52 4.94
CA ASN A 102 10.83 12.40 4.78
C ASN A 102 11.17 12.60 3.31
N LEU A 103 11.33 13.87 2.93
CA LEU A 103 11.72 14.31 1.60
C LEU A 103 13.21 14.68 1.59
N TYR A 104 13.99 13.91 0.86
CA TYR A 104 15.41 14.13 0.63
C TYR A 104 15.59 14.84 -0.71
N ARG A 105 16.32 15.95 -0.73
CA ARG A 105 16.52 16.75 -1.95
C ARG A 105 18.00 17.03 -2.21
N PRO A 106 18.47 17.06 -3.47
CA PRO A 106 19.83 17.47 -3.78
C PRO A 106 20.07 18.94 -3.36
N ARG A 107 21.27 19.26 -2.87
CA ARG A 107 21.67 20.63 -2.50
C ARG A 107 22.90 21.05 -3.30
N GLY A 108 22.91 22.31 -3.75
CA GLY A 108 24.03 22.88 -4.52
C GLY A 108 24.01 22.54 -6.02
N ARG A 109 22.88 22.04 -6.54
CA ARG A 109 22.67 21.75 -7.96
C ARG A 109 21.31 22.32 -8.39
N GLN A 110 21.17 22.65 -9.66
CA GLN A 110 19.88 23.08 -10.24
C GLN A 110 19.21 21.89 -10.93
N GLY A 111 17.89 21.80 -10.77
CA GLY A 111 17.05 20.73 -11.34
C GLY A 111 16.66 20.98 -12.82
N PRO A 112 15.71 20.20 -13.37
CA PRO A 112 14.86 19.23 -12.67
C PRO A 112 15.64 17.98 -12.21
N PHE A 113 15.11 17.30 -11.19
CA PHE A 113 15.67 16.07 -10.65
C PHE A 113 14.67 14.92 -10.79
N PRO A 114 15.11 13.70 -11.12
CA PRO A 114 14.26 12.52 -11.05
C PRO A 114 13.71 12.30 -9.63
N GLY A 115 12.42 11.95 -9.54
CA GLY A 115 11.74 11.63 -8.29
C GLY A 115 11.74 10.13 -7.99
N VAL A 116 11.92 9.75 -6.72
CA VAL A 116 11.84 8.37 -6.24
C VAL A 116 10.92 8.31 -5.03
N VAL A 117 9.83 7.55 -5.15
CA VAL A 117 8.94 7.20 -4.05
C VAL A 117 9.43 5.88 -3.46
N SER A 118 9.75 5.88 -2.16
CA SER A 118 10.59 4.84 -1.56
C SER A 118 9.97 4.28 -0.28
N PRO A 119 9.04 3.30 -0.38
CA PRO A 119 8.49 2.62 0.78
C PRO A 119 9.57 1.83 1.56
N HIS A 120 9.23 1.45 2.80
CA HIS A 120 10.07 0.60 3.64
C HIS A 120 9.38 -0.74 3.95
N GLY A 121 10.18 -1.76 4.27
CA GLY A 121 9.68 -3.04 4.78
C GLY A 121 9.39 -3.01 6.29
N HIS A 122 9.11 -4.18 6.87
CA HIS A 122 8.78 -4.39 8.28
C HIS A 122 9.99 -4.31 9.23
N TRP A 123 10.77 -3.23 9.10
CA TRP A 123 11.84 -2.91 10.02
C TRP A 123 11.28 -2.42 11.36
N SER A 124 12.00 -2.64 12.46
CA SER A 124 11.56 -2.23 13.80
C SER A 124 11.31 -0.73 13.91
N TYR A 125 12.14 0.09 13.25
CA TYR A 125 11.99 1.55 13.21
C TYR A 125 11.40 2.07 11.90
N GLY A 126 10.83 1.20 11.06
CA GLY A 126 10.19 1.59 9.80
C GLY A 126 11.12 2.37 8.88
N ARG A 127 10.70 3.55 8.41
CA ARG A 127 11.54 4.41 7.54
C ARG A 127 12.76 5.00 8.24
N LEU A 128 12.80 4.97 9.57
CA LEU A 128 13.91 5.49 10.38
C LEU A 128 14.96 4.41 10.68
N GLU A 129 14.74 3.18 10.23
CA GLU A 129 15.68 2.08 10.45
C GLU A 129 17.07 2.39 9.89
N ASN A 130 18.08 2.22 10.75
CA ASN A 130 19.47 2.55 10.47
C ASN A 130 20.41 1.65 11.26
N THR A 131 20.65 0.46 10.72
CA THR A 131 21.59 -0.53 11.26
C THR A 131 22.59 -0.94 10.19
N HIS A 132 23.53 -1.81 10.55
CA HIS A 132 24.47 -2.39 9.60
C HIS A 132 23.81 -3.31 8.56
N LEU A 133 22.61 -3.85 8.84
CA LEU A 133 21.86 -4.71 7.90
C LEU A 133 21.09 -3.88 6.86
N GLY A 134 20.73 -2.64 7.19
CA GLY A 134 19.96 -1.77 6.32
C GLY A 134 19.79 -0.37 6.90
N SER A 135 19.85 0.63 6.02
CA SER A 135 19.62 2.03 6.40
C SER A 135 18.75 2.74 5.37
N LEU A 136 17.53 3.05 5.79
CA LEU A 136 16.53 3.75 5.01
C LEU A 136 16.92 5.24 4.87
N PRO A 137 17.41 5.92 5.93
CA PRO A 137 17.99 7.25 5.78
C PRO A 137 19.19 7.26 4.84
N ALA A 138 20.10 6.27 4.91
CA ALA A 138 21.26 6.23 4.01
C ALA A 138 20.84 6.08 2.55
N ARG A 139 19.80 5.29 2.25
CA ARG A 139 19.22 5.19 0.91
C ARG A 139 18.73 6.55 0.40
N GLY A 140 17.97 7.28 1.21
CA GLY A 140 17.49 8.63 0.87
C GLY A 140 18.63 9.63 0.66
N ILE A 141 19.62 9.63 1.56
CA ILE A 141 20.81 10.50 1.49
C ILE A 141 21.63 10.21 0.22
N ASN A 142 21.90 8.93 -0.03
CA ASN A 142 22.75 8.51 -1.13
C ASN A 142 22.16 8.92 -2.48
N LEU A 143 20.88 8.62 -2.69
CA LEU A 143 20.15 9.04 -3.89
C LEU A 143 20.05 10.58 -4.01
N ALA A 144 19.79 11.30 -2.93
CA ALA A 144 19.76 12.76 -2.95
C ALA A 144 21.10 13.38 -3.38
N ARG A 145 22.21 12.85 -2.88
CA ARG A 145 23.55 13.30 -3.30
C ARG A 145 23.86 12.99 -4.76
N GLN A 146 23.26 11.94 -5.33
CA GLN A 146 23.37 11.62 -6.75
C GLN A 146 22.50 12.52 -7.65
N GLY A 147 21.53 13.25 -7.09
CA GLY A 147 20.66 14.15 -7.84
C GLY A 147 19.21 13.69 -7.95
N PHE A 148 18.74 12.80 -7.07
CA PHE A 148 17.33 12.40 -7.01
C PHE A 148 16.58 13.16 -5.90
N VAL A 149 15.31 13.46 -6.12
CA VAL A 149 14.39 13.82 -5.03
C VAL A 149 13.77 12.53 -4.51
N VAL A 150 13.92 12.22 -3.23
CA VAL A 150 13.45 10.95 -2.67
C VAL A 150 12.44 11.19 -1.57
N PHE A 151 11.27 10.59 -1.69
CA PHE A 151 10.25 10.59 -0.65
C PHE A 151 10.18 9.20 0.00
N LEU A 152 10.68 9.09 1.23
CA LEU A 152 10.52 7.91 2.08
C LEU A 152 9.29 8.13 2.97
N TYR A 153 8.24 7.35 2.78
CA TYR A 153 7.00 7.47 3.55
C TYR A 153 6.73 6.23 4.38
N ASP A 154 5.90 6.38 5.41
CA ASP A 154 5.61 5.33 6.36
C ASP A 154 4.61 4.31 5.80
N MET A 155 4.79 3.05 6.16
CA MET A 155 3.69 2.10 6.18
C MET A 155 2.61 2.56 7.17
N VAL A 156 1.35 2.24 6.90
CA VAL A 156 0.25 2.48 7.86
C VAL A 156 0.57 1.82 9.19
N GLY A 157 0.42 2.54 10.31
CA GLY A 157 0.73 2.06 11.65
C GLY A 157 2.19 2.20 12.08
N TYR A 158 3.04 2.83 11.26
CA TYR A 158 4.44 3.10 11.57
C TYR A 158 4.72 4.60 11.72
N ASN A 159 5.74 4.91 12.52
CA ASN A 159 6.35 6.23 12.70
C ASN A 159 5.32 7.36 12.86
N ASP A 160 5.11 8.19 11.82
CA ASP A 160 4.23 9.36 11.86
C ASP A 160 2.82 9.04 11.30
N THR A 161 2.62 7.86 10.70
CA THR A 161 1.36 7.40 10.09
C THR A 161 0.63 6.39 10.98
N THR A 162 0.45 6.73 12.26
CA THR A 162 -0.12 5.82 13.29
C THR A 162 -1.62 6.01 13.53
N GLN A 163 -2.33 6.62 12.58
CA GLN A 163 -3.79 6.83 12.67
C GLN A 163 -4.58 5.52 12.71
N LEU A 164 -4.02 4.45 12.13
CA LEU A 164 -4.55 3.10 12.13
C LEU A 164 -3.40 2.11 12.43
N PRO A 165 -3.68 0.95 13.05
CA PRO A 165 -2.65 -0.04 13.34
C PRO A 165 -2.17 -0.77 12.07
N HIS A 166 -0.97 -1.33 12.12
CA HIS A 166 -0.40 -2.10 11.01
C HIS A 166 -0.91 -3.55 10.92
N ALA A 167 -1.47 -4.11 11.99
CA ALA A 167 -1.83 -5.54 12.02
C ALA A 167 -3.10 -5.86 11.23
N ARG A 168 -4.17 -5.08 11.43
CA ARG A 168 -5.45 -5.22 10.73
C ARG A 168 -6.19 -3.89 10.82
N ILE A 169 -6.78 -3.47 9.70
CA ILE A 169 -7.70 -2.33 9.66
C ILE A 169 -9.11 -2.90 9.65
N GLY A 170 -9.98 -2.42 10.54
CA GLY A 170 -11.36 -2.88 10.65
C GLY A 170 -11.51 -4.28 11.27
N GLY A 171 -12.68 -4.89 11.05
CA GLY A 171 -13.02 -6.26 11.42
C GLY A 171 -13.81 -6.96 10.31
N ASP A 172 -14.48 -8.06 10.65
CA ASP A 172 -15.15 -8.91 9.66
C ASP A 172 -16.19 -8.16 8.83
N ARG A 173 -16.80 -7.12 9.43
CA ARG A 173 -17.71 -6.22 8.72
C ARG A 173 -16.97 -5.47 7.62
N GLU A 174 -15.89 -4.75 7.95
CA GLU A 174 -15.11 -3.93 7.02
C GLU A 174 -14.51 -4.78 5.89
N ASP A 175 -14.13 -6.02 6.17
CA ASP A 175 -13.65 -6.98 5.18
C ASP A 175 -14.72 -7.27 4.10
N LEU A 176 -16.01 -7.33 4.47
CA LEU A 176 -17.11 -7.49 3.50
C LEU A 176 -17.21 -6.32 2.51
N TRP A 177 -16.75 -5.13 2.92
CA TRP A 177 -16.67 -3.94 2.08
C TRP A 177 -15.30 -3.76 1.43
N SER A 178 -14.42 -4.76 1.54
CA SER A 178 -13.03 -4.71 1.06
C SER A 178 -12.23 -3.54 1.65
N ILE A 179 -12.59 -3.05 2.83
CA ILE A 179 -11.80 -2.04 3.54
C ILE A 179 -10.69 -2.78 4.28
N ASN A 180 -9.48 -2.71 3.75
CA ASN A 180 -8.35 -3.47 4.27
C ASN A 180 -7.02 -2.70 4.18
N LEU A 181 -6.02 -3.21 4.90
CA LEU A 181 -4.68 -2.62 4.96
C LEU A 181 -3.97 -2.57 3.60
N LEU A 182 -4.11 -3.62 2.78
CA LEU A 182 -3.52 -3.66 1.44
C LEU A 182 -4.05 -2.50 0.58
N GLY A 183 -5.36 -2.27 0.62
CA GLY A 183 -6.03 -1.16 -0.07
C GLY A 183 -5.47 0.19 0.33
N LEU A 184 -5.38 0.47 1.63
CA LEU A 184 -4.87 1.76 2.10
C LEU A 184 -3.37 1.95 1.80
N GLN A 185 -2.55 0.89 1.91
CA GLN A 185 -1.13 0.94 1.56
C GLN A 185 -0.90 1.18 0.06
N LEU A 186 -1.65 0.47 -0.79
CA LEU A 186 -1.60 0.66 -2.24
C LEU A 186 -2.09 2.06 -2.62
N TRP A 187 -3.16 2.54 -1.97
CA TRP A 187 -3.67 3.89 -2.18
C TRP A 187 -2.65 4.96 -1.79
N ASN A 188 -2.01 4.84 -0.63
CA ASN A 188 -0.93 5.73 -0.21
C ASN A 188 0.23 5.74 -1.22
N SER A 189 0.58 4.58 -1.78
CA SER A 189 1.61 4.47 -2.83
C SER A 189 1.19 5.21 -4.11
N ILE A 190 -0.06 5.05 -4.56
CA ILE A 190 -0.62 5.74 -5.74
C ILE A 190 -0.68 7.26 -5.51
N ARG A 191 -0.93 7.70 -4.28
CA ARG A 191 -1.07 9.12 -3.91
C ARG A 191 0.28 9.80 -3.66
N ALA A 192 1.34 9.04 -3.42
CA ALA A 192 2.70 9.53 -3.25
C ALA A 192 3.44 9.79 -4.58
N THR A 193 2.97 9.21 -5.70
CA THR A 193 3.48 9.41 -7.06
C THR A 193 2.75 10.53 -7.80
#